data_AF-A0A9P0KYM8-F1
#
_entry.id   AF-A0A9P0KYM8-F1
#
_cell.length_a   1.000
_cell.length_b   1.000
_cell.length_c   1.000
_cell.angle_alpha   90.00
_cell.angle_beta   90.00
_cell.angle_gamma   90.00
#
_symmetry.space_group_name_H-M   'P 1'
#
loop_
_entity.id
_entity.type
_entity.pdbx_description
1 polymer ?
#
loop_
_entity_poly.entity_id
_entity_poly.type
_entity_poly.pdbx_seq_one_letter_code
_entity_poly.pdbx_strand_id
1 'polypeptide(L)'
;MTVLFRTTQPAHLITAFSVLCLLYLLFPSKTKSTISPVWTLVYLGSFSAHLGAQIWMTFISGLALYFSLPRHTFGSVQQVLFPKYFLLNATLSLITLAIFLRTKNAELKTVENTIQALGMSICFLLELVVRLYLTPPLLELMSEKIAIEKSAGVGSEIGKLNLGKLKNCPHYLKIHKSFRKIHMSIAILNIIAMACTTSHLYYLSHKLCAI
;
A
#
# COMPACT_ATOMS: atom_id res chain seq x y z
N MET A 1 3.67 25.23 8.44
CA MET A 1 3.03 24.07 7.77
C MET A 1 3.01 22.87 8.73
N THR A 2 2.53 23.05 9.98
CA THR A 2 3.12 22.33 11.13
C THR A 2 2.14 21.67 12.11
N VAL A 3 0.83 21.65 11.81
CA VAL A 3 -0.17 20.96 12.65
C VAL A 3 -0.77 19.73 11.94
N LEU A 4 -0.92 19.77 10.61
CA LEU A 4 -1.59 18.72 9.83
C LEU A 4 -0.91 17.33 9.86
N PHE A 5 0.36 17.27 10.29
CA PHE A 5 1.16 16.04 10.29
C PHE A 5 1.60 15.60 11.69
N ARG A 6 1.21 16.32 12.76
CA ARG A 6 1.57 15.97 14.15
C ARG A 6 0.47 15.21 14.90
N THR A 7 -0.74 15.15 14.35
CA THR A 7 -1.86 14.42 14.95
C THR A 7 -2.46 13.45 13.93
N THR A 8 -3.11 12.39 14.40
CA THR A 8 -3.83 11.46 13.52
C THR A 8 -5.16 12.03 13.02
N GLN A 9 -5.60 13.21 13.49
CA GLN A 9 -6.91 13.78 13.18
C GLN A 9 -7.13 13.99 11.67
N PRO A 10 -6.18 14.52 10.89
CA PRO A 10 -6.36 14.66 9.44
C PRO A 10 -6.43 13.30 8.74
N ALA A 11 -5.68 12.30 9.23
CA ALA A 11 -5.78 10.93 8.74
C ALA A 11 -7.17 10.33 8.96
N HIS A 12 -7.77 10.55 10.13
CA HIS A 12 -9.14 10.11 10.42
C HIS A 12 -10.17 10.79 9.52
N LEU A 13 -10.04 12.10 9.28
CA LEU A 13 -10.92 12.84 8.38
C LEU A 13 -10.82 12.33 6.93
N ILE A 14 -9.59 12.14 6.42
CA ILE A 14 -9.37 11.59 5.07
C ILE A 14 -9.97 10.19 4.95
N THR A 15 -9.77 9.35 5.95
CA THR A 15 -10.29 7.97 5.95
C THR A 15 -11.82 7.96 6.01
N ALA A 16 -12.42 8.74 6.90
CA ALA A 16 -13.88 8.85 7.03
C ALA A 16 -14.51 9.38 5.74
N PHE A 17 -13.93 10.43 5.16
CA PHE A 17 -14.38 10.96 3.87
C PHE A 17 -14.28 9.91 2.76
N SER A 18 -13.15 9.19 2.68
CA SER A 18 -12.94 8.11 1.70
C SER A 18 -13.99 7.01 1.85
N VAL A 19 -14.26 6.56 3.07
CA VAL A 19 -15.30 5.55 3.35
C VAL A 19 -16.68 6.06 2.96
N LEU A 20 -17.05 7.29 3.34
CA LEU A 20 -18.34 7.88 2.97
C LEU A 20 -18.51 8.01 1.46
N CYS A 21 -17.46 8.44 0.74
CA CYS A 21 -17.47 8.50 -0.72
C CYS A 21 -17.63 7.12 -1.35
N LEU A 22 -16.97 6.08 -0.82
CA LEU A 22 -17.13 4.71 -1.31
C LEU A 22 -18.55 4.20 -1.08
N LEU A 23 -19.09 4.40 0.12
CA LEU A 23 -20.46 4.03 0.43
C LEU A 23 -21.43 4.72 -0.52
N TYR A 24 -21.23 6.02 -0.78
CA TYR A 24 -22.00 6.78 -1.77
C TYR A 24 -21.91 6.18 -3.18
N LEU A 25 -20.70 5.88 -3.67
CA LEU A 25 -20.47 5.33 -5.01
C LEU A 25 -20.92 3.88 -5.19
N LEU A 26 -21.12 3.14 -4.09
CA LEU A 26 -21.68 1.80 -4.09
C LEU A 26 -23.21 1.80 -4.15
N PHE A 27 -23.89 2.93 -3.90
CA PHE A 27 -25.34 2.98 -4.05
C PHE A 27 -25.74 2.76 -5.51
N PRO A 28 -26.69 1.85 -5.79
CA PRO A 28 -27.12 1.56 -7.16
C PRO A 28 -27.80 2.78 -7.80
N SER A 29 -27.23 3.23 -8.90
CA SER A 29 -27.76 4.20 -9.84
C SER A 29 -28.34 3.45 -11.04
N LYS A 30 -29.47 3.95 -11.54
CA LYS A 30 -30.10 3.42 -12.77
C LYS A 30 -29.38 3.90 -14.04
N THR A 31 -28.41 4.80 -13.91
CA THR A 31 -27.74 5.44 -15.04
C THR A 31 -26.64 4.54 -15.60
N LYS A 32 -26.77 4.15 -16.87
CA LYS A 32 -25.68 3.52 -17.62
C LYS A 32 -24.76 4.61 -18.15
N SER A 33 -23.48 4.58 -17.79
CA SER A 33 -22.47 5.49 -18.33
C SER A 33 -21.71 4.79 -19.45
N THR A 34 -21.71 5.36 -20.64
CA THR A 34 -20.71 5.02 -21.66
C THR A 34 -19.37 5.65 -21.27
N ILE A 35 -18.28 4.91 -21.48
CA ILE A 35 -16.92 5.35 -21.17
C ILE A 35 -16.20 5.69 -22.46
N SER A 36 -15.64 6.90 -22.56
CA SER A 36 -14.84 7.29 -23.73
C SER A 36 -13.51 6.52 -23.74
N PRO A 37 -12.84 6.36 -24.91
CA PRO A 37 -11.53 5.72 -24.99
C PRO A 37 -10.48 6.29 -24.04
N VAL A 38 -10.50 7.60 -23.78
CA VAL A 38 -9.59 8.27 -22.84
C VAL A 38 -9.76 7.73 -21.41
N TRP A 39 -11.00 7.58 -20.95
CA TRP A 39 -11.29 7.05 -19.62
C TRP A 39 -10.95 5.55 -19.52
N THR A 40 -11.11 4.79 -20.59
CA THR A 40 -10.62 3.40 -20.67
C THR A 40 -9.11 3.34 -20.55
N LEU A 41 -8.39 4.24 -21.23
CA LEU A 41 -6.93 4.35 -21.13
C LEU A 41 -6.49 4.72 -19.70
N VAL A 42 -7.17 5.67 -19.05
CA VAL A 42 -6.86 6.05 -17.66
C VAL A 42 -7.10 4.87 -16.72
N TYR A 43 -8.20 4.13 -16.88
CA TYR A 43 -8.52 2.97 -16.06
C TYR A 43 -7.51 1.83 -16.20
N LEU A 44 -7.18 1.43 -17.44
CA LEU A 44 -6.18 0.39 -17.67
C LEU A 44 -4.78 0.87 -17.26
N GLY A 45 -4.43 2.12 -17.58
CA GLY A 45 -3.15 2.71 -17.21
C GLY A 45 -2.95 2.78 -15.70
N SER A 46 -3.98 3.20 -14.94
CA SER A 46 -3.90 3.25 -13.48
C SER A 46 -3.78 1.86 -12.88
N PHE A 47 -4.57 0.91 -13.37
CA PHE A 47 -4.51 -0.48 -12.93
C PHE A 47 -3.14 -1.13 -13.22
N SER A 48 -2.64 -1.02 -14.45
CA SER A 48 -1.35 -1.60 -14.85
C SER A 48 -0.18 -0.97 -14.11
N ALA A 49 -0.17 0.35 -13.93
CA ALA A 49 0.85 1.03 -13.14
C ALA A 49 0.82 0.61 -11.67
N HIS A 50 -0.38 0.43 -11.10
CA HIS A 50 -0.57 -0.02 -9.72
C HIS A 50 -0.06 -1.44 -9.50
N LEU A 51 -0.48 -2.40 -10.32
CA LEU A 51 -0.01 -3.77 -10.27
C LEU A 51 1.50 -3.86 -10.51
N GLY A 52 2.01 -3.13 -11.50
CA GLY A 52 3.44 -3.05 -11.80
C GLY A 52 4.25 -2.53 -10.61
N ALA A 53 3.78 -1.46 -9.96
CA ALA A 53 4.42 -0.91 -8.76
C ALA A 53 4.44 -1.93 -7.61
N GLN A 54 3.34 -2.66 -7.38
CA GLN A 54 3.26 -3.70 -6.35
C GLN A 54 4.28 -4.82 -6.59
N ILE A 55 4.35 -5.36 -7.81
CA ILE A 55 5.29 -6.43 -8.18
C ILE A 55 6.73 -5.93 -8.04
N TRP A 56 7.02 -4.76 -8.63
CA TRP A 56 8.37 -4.21 -8.64
C TRP A 56 8.88 -3.91 -7.23
N MET A 57 8.10 -3.22 -6.41
CA MET A 57 8.54 -2.84 -5.06
C MET A 57 8.68 -4.05 -4.13
N THR A 58 7.76 -5.00 -4.19
CA THR A 58 7.70 -6.12 -3.25
C THR A 58 8.73 -7.19 -3.59
N PHE A 59 8.81 -7.62 -4.85
CA PHE A 59 9.59 -8.79 -5.24
C PHE A 59 10.92 -8.44 -5.89
N ILE A 60 11.01 -7.35 -6.64
CA ILE A 60 12.23 -7.01 -7.38
C ILE A 60 13.12 -6.09 -6.54
N SER A 61 12.67 -4.84 -6.34
CA SER A 61 13.41 -3.81 -5.62
C SER A 61 13.69 -4.21 -4.17
N GLY A 62 12.66 -4.69 -3.44
CA GLY A 62 12.80 -5.08 -2.04
C GLY A 62 13.89 -6.14 -1.81
N LEU A 63 13.83 -7.24 -2.56
CA LEU A 63 14.80 -8.34 -2.44
C LEU A 63 16.18 -7.93 -2.94
N ALA A 64 16.28 -7.28 -4.11
CA ALA A 64 17.55 -6.86 -4.67
C ALA A 64 18.29 -5.92 -3.70
N LEU A 65 17.61 -4.93 -3.15
CA LEU A 65 18.23 -3.98 -2.22
C LEU A 65 18.59 -4.63 -0.88
N TYR A 66 17.75 -5.54 -0.35
CA TYR A 66 18.03 -6.26 0.90
C TYR A 66 19.31 -7.09 0.82
N PHE A 67 19.56 -7.74 -0.32
CA PHE A 67 20.74 -8.57 -0.53
C PHE A 67 21.96 -7.82 -1.06
N SER A 68 21.82 -6.56 -1.46
CA SER A 68 22.93 -5.79 -2.06
C SER A 68 23.43 -4.63 -1.21
N LEU A 69 22.62 -4.11 -0.28
CA LEU A 69 22.96 -2.92 0.51
C LEU A 69 23.25 -3.24 1.98
N PRO A 70 24.16 -2.48 2.63
CA PRO A 70 24.26 -2.46 4.07
C PRO A 70 22.90 -2.13 4.71
N ARG A 71 22.56 -2.80 5.81
CA ARG A 71 21.24 -2.73 6.45
C ARG A 71 20.77 -1.29 6.73
N HIS A 72 21.65 -0.38 7.14
CA HIS A 72 21.29 1.03 7.34
C HIS A 72 20.97 1.75 6.03
N THR A 73 21.75 1.53 4.98
CA THR A 73 21.50 2.10 3.64
C THR A 73 20.18 1.58 3.08
N PHE A 74 19.94 0.27 3.19
CA PHE A 74 18.65 -0.33 2.82
C PHE A 74 17.49 0.32 3.58
N GLY A 75 17.61 0.46 4.91
CA GLY A 75 16.61 1.13 5.74
C GLY A 75 16.35 2.58 5.31
N SER A 76 17.38 3.36 5.02
CA SER A 76 17.23 4.73 4.53
C SER A 76 16.53 4.81 3.17
N VAL A 77 16.81 3.87 2.26
CA VAL A 77 16.08 3.78 0.98
C VAL A 77 14.60 3.47 1.22
N GLN A 78 14.30 2.50 2.09
CA GLN A 78 12.92 2.17 2.45
C GLN A 78 12.17 3.34 3.09
N GLN A 79 12.84 4.14 3.93
CA GLN A 79 12.23 5.32 4.55
C GLN A 79 11.73 6.35 3.53
N VAL A 80 12.42 6.47 2.39
CA VAL A 80 12.02 7.35 1.30
C VAL A 80 10.95 6.71 0.42
N LEU A 81 11.08 5.42 0.13
CA LEU A 81 10.21 4.73 -0.83
C LEU A 81 8.84 4.37 -0.26
N PHE A 82 8.76 3.91 0.99
CA PHE A 82 7.50 3.44 1.59
C PHE A 82 6.37 4.47 1.55
N PRO A 83 6.54 5.72 2.01
CA PRO A 83 5.45 6.70 1.96
C PRO A 83 5.02 7.06 0.53
N LYS A 84 5.95 7.02 -0.44
CA LYS A 84 5.67 7.28 -1.86
C LYS A 84 4.93 6.12 -2.50
N TYR A 85 5.39 4.90 -2.24
CA TYR A 85 4.78 3.66 -2.73
C TYR A 85 3.32 3.53 -2.29
N PHE A 86 3.04 3.64 -0.99
CA PHE A 86 1.66 3.49 -0.51
C PHE A 86 0.76 4.66 -0.91
N LEU A 87 1.29 5.86 -1.13
CA LEU A 87 0.53 6.97 -1.68
C LEU A 87 0.18 6.74 -3.16
N LEU A 88 1.17 6.34 -3.97
CA LEU A 88 0.98 6.01 -5.38
C LEU A 88 -0.09 4.93 -5.52
N ASN A 89 0.06 3.82 -4.80
CA ASN A 89 -0.86 2.71 -4.83
C ASN A 89 -2.28 3.12 -4.44
N ALA A 90 -2.48 3.78 -3.29
CA ALA A 90 -3.80 4.25 -2.86
C ALA A 90 -4.45 5.21 -3.89
N THR A 91 -3.64 6.03 -4.55
CA THR A 91 -4.15 6.96 -5.58
C THR A 91 -4.58 6.20 -6.84
N LEU A 92 -3.75 5.30 -7.34
CA LEU A 92 -4.04 4.54 -8.55
C LEU A 92 -5.18 3.53 -8.35
N SER A 93 -5.26 2.90 -7.17
CA SER A 93 -6.39 2.02 -6.82
C SER A 93 -7.69 2.79 -6.70
N LEU A 94 -7.67 4.01 -6.14
CA LEU A 94 -8.85 4.89 -6.11
C LEU A 94 -9.31 5.28 -7.52
N ILE A 95 -8.40 5.68 -8.41
CA ILE A 95 -8.72 6.04 -9.79
C ILE A 95 -9.38 4.85 -10.50
N THR A 96 -8.77 3.67 -10.39
CA THR A 96 -9.27 2.42 -10.98
C THR A 96 -10.67 2.10 -10.45
N LEU A 97 -10.87 2.15 -9.13
CA LEU A 97 -12.15 1.90 -8.47
C LEU A 97 -13.22 2.91 -8.86
N ALA A 98 -12.90 4.21 -8.90
CA ALA A 98 -13.84 5.26 -9.25
C ALA A 98 -14.36 5.09 -10.68
N ILE A 99 -13.48 4.76 -11.63
CA ILE A 99 -13.88 4.52 -13.02
C ILE A 99 -14.67 3.21 -13.14
N PHE A 100 -14.27 2.15 -12.43
CA PHE A 100 -15.01 0.90 -12.40
C PHE A 100 -16.43 1.10 -11.88
N LEU A 101 -16.59 1.75 -10.72
CA LEU A 101 -17.89 2.04 -10.14
C LEU A 101 -18.71 2.91 -11.11
N ARG A 102 -18.17 4.01 -11.64
CA ARG A 102 -18.89 4.84 -12.62
C ARG A 102 -19.43 4.05 -13.82
N THR A 103 -18.67 3.06 -14.29
CA THR A 103 -19.01 2.28 -15.50
C THR A 103 -19.96 1.13 -15.18
N LYS A 104 -19.77 0.46 -14.04
CA LYS A 104 -20.47 -0.79 -13.67
C LYS A 104 -21.51 -0.61 -12.57
N ASN A 105 -21.75 0.61 -12.08
CA ASN A 105 -22.66 0.87 -10.98
C ASN A 105 -24.07 0.27 -11.20
N ALA A 106 -24.66 0.45 -12.39
CA ALA A 106 -25.96 -0.11 -12.73
C ALA A 106 -25.98 -1.66 -12.77
N GLU A 107 -24.82 -2.29 -12.94
CA GLU A 107 -24.60 -3.74 -13.03
C GLU A 107 -24.00 -4.32 -11.73
N LEU A 108 -23.89 -3.54 -10.64
CA LEU A 108 -23.36 -4.03 -9.35
C LEU A 108 -24.21 -5.12 -8.71
N LYS A 109 -25.41 -5.40 -9.26
CA LYS A 109 -26.27 -6.51 -8.82
C LYS A 109 -25.75 -7.88 -9.27
N THR A 110 -24.86 -7.95 -10.25
CA THR A 110 -24.23 -9.21 -10.64
C THR A 110 -23.14 -9.56 -9.63
N VAL A 111 -23.11 -10.82 -9.19
CA VAL A 111 -22.13 -11.36 -8.24
C VAL A 111 -20.69 -11.00 -8.65
N GLU A 112 -20.36 -11.13 -9.94
CA GLU A 112 -19.05 -10.80 -10.49
C GLU A 112 -18.65 -9.34 -10.21
N ASN A 113 -19.48 -8.38 -10.63
CA ASN A 113 -19.18 -6.95 -10.42
C ASN A 113 -19.20 -6.55 -8.93
N THR A 114 -20.04 -7.19 -8.09
CA THR A 114 -20.02 -6.97 -6.64
C THR A 114 -18.68 -7.39 -6.03
N ILE A 115 -18.18 -8.59 -6.37
CA ILE A 115 -16.90 -9.09 -5.87
C ILE A 115 -15.76 -8.18 -6.28
N GLN A 116 -15.75 -7.69 -7.53
CA GLN A 116 -14.72 -6.78 -8.00
C GLN A 116 -14.77 -5.42 -7.30
N ALA A 117 -15.95 -4.82 -7.15
CA ALA A 117 -16.13 -3.57 -6.43
C ALA A 117 -15.65 -3.67 -4.98
N LEU A 118 -16.02 -4.76 -4.28
CA LEU A 118 -15.57 -5.02 -2.91
C LEU A 118 -14.06 -5.24 -2.83
N GLY A 119 -13.50 -6.07 -3.72
CA GLY A 119 -12.06 -6.36 -3.77
C GLY A 119 -11.22 -5.10 -3.99
N MET A 120 -11.59 -4.25 -4.95
CA MET A 120 -10.91 -2.97 -5.20
C MET A 120 -11.10 -1.98 -4.04
N SER A 121 -12.28 -1.94 -3.41
CA SER A 121 -12.53 -1.10 -2.23
C SER A 121 -11.64 -1.52 -1.05
N ILE A 122 -11.53 -2.83 -0.79
CA ILE A 122 -10.63 -3.38 0.24
C ILE A 122 -9.18 -3.02 -0.10
N CYS A 123 -8.75 -3.22 -1.35
CA CYS A 123 -7.40 -2.88 -1.81
C CYS A 123 -7.05 -1.42 -1.51
N PHE A 124 -7.89 -0.48 -1.96
CA PHE A 124 -7.71 0.95 -1.73
C PHE A 124 -7.67 1.31 -0.24
N LEU A 125 -8.62 0.78 0.56
CA LEU A 125 -8.68 1.09 1.98
C LEU A 125 -7.46 0.55 2.74
N LEU A 126 -6.98 -0.65 2.41
CA LEU A 126 -5.77 -1.21 3.02
C LEU A 126 -4.55 -0.33 2.72
N GLU A 127 -4.38 0.10 1.48
CA GLU A 127 -3.26 0.95 1.06
C GLU A 127 -3.32 2.33 1.73
N LEU A 128 -4.52 2.90 1.82
CA LEU A 128 -4.76 4.16 2.52
C LEU A 128 -4.46 4.02 4.02
N VAL A 129 -4.92 2.94 4.67
CA VAL A 129 -4.67 2.69 6.10
C VAL A 129 -3.18 2.48 6.36
N VAL A 130 -2.49 1.71 5.52
CA VAL A 130 -1.04 1.52 5.61
C VAL A 130 -0.33 2.87 5.47
N ARG A 131 -0.72 3.69 4.49
CA ARG A 131 -0.13 5.01 4.24
C ARG A 131 -0.35 5.99 5.39
N LEU A 132 -1.52 5.97 6.03
CA LEU A 132 -1.90 6.98 7.02
C LEU A 132 -1.58 6.56 8.46
N TYR A 133 -1.64 5.27 8.81
CA TYR A 133 -1.54 4.81 10.20
C TYR A 133 -0.34 3.91 10.49
N LEU A 134 0.14 3.13 9.51
CA LEU A 134 1.25 2.19 9.75
C LEU A 134 2.60 2.75 9.29
N THR A 135 2.62 3.47 8.18
CA THR A 135 3.86 4.03 7.63
C THR A 135 4.50 5.06 8.56
N PRO A 136 3.78 6.06 9.12
CA PRO A 136 4.41 7.04 10.01
C PRO A 136 5.15 6.44 11.23
N PRO A 137 4.52 5.60 12.08
CA PRO A 137 5.23 5.02 13.23
C PRO A 137 6.33 4.03 12.82
N LEU A 138 6.20 3.38 11.66
CA LEU A 138 7.29 2.56 11.12
C LEU A 138 8.54 3.40 10.86
N LEU A 139 8.40 4.57 10.23
CA LEU A 139 9.52 5.45 9.88
C LEU A 139 10.22 6.00 11.13
N GLU A 140 9.45 6.33 12.18
CA GLU A 140 9.98 6.74 13.48
C GLU A 140 10.82 5.63 14.12
N LEU A 141 10.25 4.42 14.22
CA LEU A 141 10.95 3.25 14.77
C LEU A 141 12.20 2.88 13.95
N MET A 142 12.16 3.02 12.62
CA MET A 142 13.33 2.80 11.77
C MET A 142 14.43 3.80 12.08
N SER A 143 14.09 5.08 12.25
CA SER A 143 15.06 6.14 12.54
C SER A 143 15.71 5.93 13.91
N GLU A 144 14.90 5.65 14.92
CA GLU A 144 15.37 5.36 16.29
C GLU A 144 16.26 4.10 16.33
N LYS A 145 15.81 3.02 15.68
CA LYS A 145 16.58 1.77 15.55
C LYS A 145 17.93 2.01 14.88
N ILE A 146 17.99 2.74 13.76
CA ILE A 146 19.24 3.03 13.05
C ILE A 146 20.17 3.90 13.92
N ALA A 147 19.64 4.86 14.67
CA ALA A 147 20.43 5.71 15.56
C ALA A 147 21.14 4.90 16.67
N ILE A 148 20.41 4.00 17.33
CA ILE A 148 20.96 3.12 18.37
C ILE A 148 21.99 2.14 17.78
N GLU A 149 21.73 1.60 16.59
CA GLU A 149 22.66 0.69 15.93
C GLU A 149 23.97 1.38 15.54
N LYS A 150 23.89 2.61 15.02
CA LYS A 150 25.06 3.43 14.70
C LYS A 150 25.89 3.74 15.93
N SER A 151 25.28 4.14 17.05
CA SER A 151 26.02 4.43 18.28
C SER A 151 26.70 3.21 18.88
N ALA A 152 26.14 2.01 18.67
CA ALA A 152 26.75 0.74 19.09
C ALA A 152 27.76 0.16 18.08
N GLY A 153 27.92 0.77 16.89
CA GLY A 153 28.81 0.30 15.83
C GLY A 153 28.35 -1.01 15.18
N VAL A 154 27.05 -1.25 15.06
CA VAL A 154 26.45 -2.44 14.43
C VAL A 154 25.50 -2.04 13.30
N GLY A 155 25.09 -2.99 12.44
CA GLY A 155 24.08 -2.74 11.40
C GLY A 155 24.60 -2.40 10.01
N SER A 156 25.87 -2.71 9.73
CA SER A 156 26.48 -2.63 8.41
C SER A 156 26.41 -3.93 7.62
N GLU A 157 25.87 -5.01 8.19
CA GLU A 157 25.77 -6.28 7.49
C GLU A 157 24.76 -6.22 6.33
N ILE A 158 24.95 -7.12 5.36
CA ILE A 158 24.14 -7.24 4.16
C ILE A 158 23.32 -8.53 4.24
N GLY A 159 22.03 -8.46 3.89
CA GLY A 159 21.14 -9.63 3.77
C GLY A 159 20.86 -10.41 5.05
N LYS A 160 21.33 -9.96 6.21
CA LYS A 160 21.14 -10.66 7.50
C LYS A 160 20.98 -9.69 8.67
N LEU A 161 20.52 -10.22 9.81
CA LEU A 161 20.43 -9.48 11.06
C LEU A 161 21.52 -9.99 12.01
N ASN A 162 22.48 -9.13 12.34
CA ASN A 162 23.41 -9.35 13.45
C ASN A 162 23.15 -8.33 14.56
N LEU A 163 22.85 -8.81 15.76
CA LEU A 163 22.59 -7.97 16.94
C LEU A 163 23.87 -7.49 17.61
N GLY A 164 24.96 -8.25 17.49
CA GLY A 164 26.24 -7.94 18.13
C GLY A 164 26.09 -7.51 19.59
N LYS A 165 26.63 -6.32 19.90
CA LYS A 165 26.62 -5.71 21.23
C LYS A 165 25.22 -5.38 21.76
N LEU A 166 24.20 -5.27 20.89
CA LEU A 166 22.83 -4.93 21.27
C LEU A 166 21.98 -6.14 21.66
N LYS A 167 22.51 -7.37 21.58
CA LYS A 167 21.77 -8.59 21.92
C LYS A 167 21.14 -8.56 23.31
N ASN A 168 21.81 -7.92 24.27
CA ASN A 168 21.38 -7.85 25.67
C ASN A 168 20.83 -6.46 26.07
N CYS A 169 20.60 -5.56 25.11
CA CYS A 169 20.07 -4.22 25.40
C CYS A 169 18.53 -4.24 25.41
N PRO A 170 17.85 -4.13 26.57
CA PRO A 170 16.39 -4.28 26.65
C PRO A 170 15.64 -3.18 25.88
N HIS A 171 16.17 -1.96 25.90
CA HIS A 171 15.62 -0.82 25.18
C HIS A 171 15.62 -1.06 23.67
N TYR A 172 16.76 -1.48 23.10
CA TYR A 172 16.87 -1.83 21.68
C TYR A 172 15.92 -2.97 21.29
N LEU A 173 15.86 -4.04 22.09
CA LEU A 173 14.99 -5.19 21.80
C LEU A 173 13.51 -4.80 21.77
N LYS A 174 13.08 -3.86 22.63
CA LYS A 174 11.72 -3.32 22.61
C LYS A 174 11.43 -2.58 21.30
N ILE A 175 12.33 -1.70 20.87
CA ILE A 175 12.20 -0.94 19.60
C ILE A 175 12.19 -1.90 18.40
N HIS A 176 13.14 -2.83 18.34
CA HIS A 176 13.24 -3.82 17.26
C HIS A 176 11.99 -4.70 17.17
N LYS A 177 11.41 -5.12 18.31
CA LYS A 177 10.15 -5.86 18.36
C LYS A 177 8.98 -5.03 17.82
N SER A 178 8.87 -3.76 18.23
CA SER A 178 7.83 -2.85 17.73
C SER A 178 7.97 -2.60 16.23
N PHE A 179 9.18 -2.32 15.75
CA PHE A 179 9.49 -2.18 14.33
C PHE A 179 9.04 -3.42 13.55
N ARG A 180 9.47 -4.61 13.99
CA ARG A 180 9.14 -5.87 13.33
C ARG A 180 7.62 -6.10 13.29
N LYS A 181 6.91 -5.81 14.38
CA LYS A 181 5.45 -5.96 14.44
C LYS A 181 4.78 -5.11 13.35
N ILE A 182 5.08 -3.81 13.30
CA ILE A 182 4.47 -2.90 12.32
C ILE A 182 4.90 -3.28 10.89
N HIS A 183 6.19 -3.56 10.67
CA HIS A 183 6.70 -3.95 9.37
C HIS A 183 6.02 -5.21 8.83
N MET A 184 5.85 -6.25 9.66
CA MET A 184 5.15 -7.47 9.26
C MET A 184 3.66 -7.22 9.01
N SER A 185 3.00 -6.37 9.79
CA SER A 185 1.62 -5.98 9.52
C SER A 185 1.49 -5.30 8.14
N ILE A 186 2.39 -4.38 7.81
CA ILE A 186 2.42 -3.73 6.49
C ILE A 186 2.63 -4.75 5.37
N ALA A 187 3.57 -5.68 5.55
CA ALA A 187 3.84 -6.72 4.56
C ALA A 187 2.61 -7.60 4.30
N ILE A 188 1.92 -8.04 5.36
CA ILE A 188 0.68 -8.84 5.24
C ILE A 188 -0.42 -8.06 4.51
N LEU A 189 -0.66 -6.81 4.89
CA LEU A 189 -1.67 -5.97 4.25
C LEU A 189 -1.36 -5.71 2.77
N ASN A 190 -0.08 -5.54 2.43
CA ASN A 190 0.36 -5.40 1.05
C ASN A 190 0.09 -6.68 0.24
N ILE A 191 0.36 -7.87 0.79
CA ILE A 191 0.03 -9.14 0.11
C ILE A 191 -1.48 -9.30 -0.10
N ILE A 192 -2.32 -8.90 0.86
CA ILE A 192 -3.78 -8.91 0.70
C ILE A 192 -4.20 -7.95 -0.42
N ALA A 193 -3.65 -6.73 -0.46
CA ALA A 193 -3.93 -5.77 -1.54
C ALA A 193 -3.50 -6.31 -2.92
N MET A 194 -2.37 -7.01 -3.01
CA MET A 194 -1.92 -7.67 -4.23
C MET A 194 -2.84 -8.82 -4.66
N ALA A 195 -3.41 -9.57 -3.71
CA ALA A 195 -4.40 -10.59 -4.01
C ALA A 195 -5.67 -9.98 -4.61
N CYS A 196 -6.17 -8.85 -4.07
CA CYS A 196 -7.28 -8.11 -4.65
C CYS A 196 -6.98 -7.63 -6.07
N THR A 197 -5.78 -7.08 -6.29
CA THR A 197 -5.34 -6.56 -7.60
C THR A 197 -5.19 -7.70 -8.63
N THR A 198 -4.70 -8.87 -8.20
CA THR A 198 -4.59 -10.07 -9.03
C THR A 198 -5.96 -10.67 -9.39
N SER A 199 -6.90 -10.68 -8.44
CA SER A 199 -8.30 -11.05 -8.73
C SER A 199 -8.92 -10.13 -9.79
N HIS A 200 -8.60 -8.84 -9.74
CA HIS A 200 -9.05 -7.88 -10.74
C HIS A 200 -8.36 -8.06 -12.10
N LEU A 201 -7.07 -8.43 -12.13
CA LEU A 201 -6.38 -8.82 -13.36
C LEU A 201 -7.09 -9.98 -14.05
N TYR A 202 -7.45 -11.01 -13.29
CA TYR A 202 -8.18 -12.17 -13.79
C TYR A 202 -9.56 -11.78 -14.35
N TYR A 203 -10.29 -10.89 -13.67
CA TYR A 203 -11.52 -10.33 -14.21
C TYR A 203 -11.30 -9.62 -15.55
N LEU A 204 -10.28 -8.75 -15.63
CA LEU A 204 -9.97 -8.03 -16.86
C LEU A 204 -9.56 -8.97 -18.01
N SER A 205 -8.81 -10.04 -17.73
CA SER A 205 -8.44 -11.00 -18.78
C SER A 205 -9.68 -11.65 -19.42
N HIS A 206 -10.73 -11.94 -18.64
CA HIS A 206 -11.98 -12.48 -19.19
C HIS A 206 -12.77 -11.47 -20.03
N LYS A 207 -12.67 -10.17 -19.72
CA LYS A 207 -13.38 -9.13 -20.48
C LYS A 207 -12.61 -8.64 -21.70
N LEU A 208 -11.28 -8.69 -21.67
CA LEU A 208 -10.40 -8.26 -22.76
C LEU A 208 -10.13 -9.38 -23.77
N CYS A 209 -9.94 -10.61 -23.29
CA CYS A 209 -9.61 -11.77 -24.11
C CYS A 209 -10.82 -12.68 -24.34
N ALA A 210 -12.04 -12.12 -24.43
CA ALA A 210 -13.21 -12.86 -24.88
C ALA A 210 -13.02 -13.21 -26.37
N ILE A 211 -12.32 -14.31 -26.63
CA ILE A 211 -12.21 -15.03 -27.90
C ILE A 211 -13.43 -15.93 -28.02
#